data_AF-A0A1I7ZLA7-F1
#
_entry.id   AF-A0A1I7ZLA7-F1
#
_cell.length_a   1.000
_cell.length_b   1.000
_cell.length_c   1.000
_cell.angle_alpha   90.00
_cell.angle_beta   90.00
_cell.angle_gamma   90.00
#
_symmetry.space_group_name_H-M   'P 1'
#
loop_
_entity.id
_entity.type
_entity.pdbx_description
1 polymer ?
#
loop_
_entity_poly.entity_id
_entity_poly.type
_entity_poly.pdbx_seq_one_letter_code
_entity_poly.pdbx_strand_id
1 'polypeptide(L)'
;MDEYLKRVQETFQNNPCYHTLYEIIVGKEDIAGLVEGQITPLSLLSLDDHLRNMESLEQFETIEDLKYHLDNVQLQEQALLPRLRSANASKPVEESCVCLHARPKSTGTISCYVCAASFHAECVTWNPFFDSLPSGVYLCYRCLRGKRPSTDSIAELKTESGTHSMEHFFVEHLRQRALKAAQLLQTCIAGGDKDKVENALIAMLSQEAVHYPTLEKLKEGDVVTVNDQDKQFMSSLKAAEGRALPRTLFASKSPKKANRKRSSTSLRRRNSKAKKSTLDHDEELRRIQNQENNVCEAALCIKPCSQEVNWIQCQSGCERWFHYVCIGLTIPQVSETAFWGCSQCPTPQ
;
A
#
# COMPACT_ATOMS: atom_id res chain seq x y z
N MET A 1 -17.03 -22.41 -0.29
CA MET A 1 -16.38 -21.09 -0.12
C MET A 1 -14.97 -21.29 0.46
N ASP A 2 -14.85 -22.04 1.55
CA ASP A 2 -13.58 -22.31 2.25
C ASP A 2 -12.45 -22.87 1.37
N GLU A 3 -12.73 -23.80 0.45
CA GLU A 3 -11.70 -24.37 -0.43
C GLU A 3 -11.20 -23.39 -1.50
N TYR A 4 -12.08 -22.52 -2.02
CA TYR A 4 -11.68 -21.47 -2.95
C TYR A 4 -10.75 -20.47 -2.25
N LEU A 5 -11.16 -19.96 -1.09
CA LEU A 5 -10.37 -19.00 -0.33
C LEU A 5 -9.02 -19.56 0.11
N LYS A 6 -8.96 -20.85 0.47
CA LYS A 6 -7.69 -21.54 0.74
C LYS A 6 -6.76 -21.54 -0.48
N ARG A 7 -7.27 -21.86 -1.67
CA ARG A 7 -6.47 -21.81 -2.92
C ARG A 7 -6.01 -20.38 -3.25
N VAL A 8 -6.87 -19.38 -3.08
CA VAL A 8 -6.50 -17.96 -3.25
C VAL A 8 -5.38 -17.60 -2.26
N GLN A 9 -5.53 -17.97 -1.00
CA GLN A 9 -4.52 -17.74 0.03
C GLN A 9 -3.17 -18.38 -0.32
N GLU A 10 -3.16 -19.66 -0.68
CA GLU A 10 -1.95 -20.38 -1.08
C GLU A 10 -1.27 -19.75 -2.30
N THR A 11 -2.07 -19.17 -3.21
CA THR A 11 -1.61 -18.50 -4.43
C THR A 11 -0.98 -17.14 -4.15
N PHE A 12 -1.56 -16.33 -3.25
CA PHE A 12 -1.14 -14.95 -3.01
C PHE A 12 -0.23 -14.75 -1.80
N GLN A 13 -0.45 -15.46 -0.69
CA GLN A 13 0.25 -15.20 0.57
C GLN A 13 1.53 -15.99 0.74
N ASN A 14 2.55 -15.31 1.26
CA ASN A 14 3.75 -15.96 1.81
C ASN A 14 3.44 -16.60 3.17
N ASN A 15 4.29 -17.53 3.62
CA ASN A 15 4.26 -18.04 4.99
C ASN A 15 5.68 -18.05 5.56
N PRO A 16 6.01 -17.19 6.55
CA PRO A 16 5.14 -16.21 7.21
C PRO A 16 4.88 -14.95 6.34
N CYS A 17 3.88 -14.13 6.69
CA CYS A 17 3.50 -12.90 5.97
C CYS A 17 3.28 -11.71 6.90
N TYR A 18 3.42 -10.48 6.39
CA TYR A 18 3.10 -9.23 7.11
C TYR A 18 1.73 -8.65 6.76
N HIS A 19 1.11 -9.13 5.67
CA HIS A 19 -0.11 -8.57 5.10
C HIS A 19 -1.17 -9.66 4.99
N THR A 20 -2.40 -9.31 5.35
CA THR A 20 -3.59 -10.13 5.11
C THR A 20 -3.86 -10.26 3.61
N LEU A 21 -4.71 -11.21 3.24
CA LEU A 21 -5.04 -11.52 1.85
C LEU A 21 -5.82 -10.36 1.27
N TYR A 22 -6.71 -9.77 2.07
CA TYR A 22 -7.36 -8.50 1.78
C TYR A 22 -6.32 -7.40 1.48
N GLU A 23 -5.38 -7.12 2.39
CA GLU A 23 -4.35 -6.07 2.19
C GLU A 23 -3.44 -6.32 0.99
N ILE A 24 -3.24 -7.57 0.58
CA ILE A 24 -2.53 -7.91 -0.65
C ILE A 24 -3.40 -7.56 -1.87
N ILE A 25 -4.65 -8.02 -1.92
CA ILE A 25 -5.45 -7.93 -3.15
C ILE A 25 -6.06 -6.53 -3.35
N VAL A 26 -6.45 -5.84 -2.27
CA VAL A 26 -7.12 -4.52 -2.33
C VAL A 26 -6.22 -3.45 -2.95
N GLY A 27 -4.90 -3.57 -2.74
CA GLY A 27 -3.92 -2.56 -3.10
C GLY A 27 -3.48 -1.71 -1.91
N LYS A 28 -2.86 -0.57 -2.17
CA LYS A 28 -2.21 0.32 -1.20
C LYS A 28 -3.17 1.38 -0.66
N GLU A 29 -4.16 0.95 0.12
CA GLU A 29 -5.02 1.86 0.88
C GLU A 29 -4.24 2.77 1.84
N ASP A 30 -3.06 2.34 2.26
CA ASP A 30 -2.14 3.06 3.15
C ASP A 30 -1.29 4.13 2.43
N ILE A 31 -1.39 4.31 1.11
CA ILE A 31 -0.47 5.16 0.35
C ILE A 31 -0.51 6.64 0.80
N ALA A 32 -1.68 7.16 1.16
CA ALA A 32 -1.83 8.53 1.66
C ALA A 32 -1.03 8.74 2.95
N GLY A 33 -1.20 7.84 3.93
CA GLY A 33 -0.44 7.86 5.18
C GLY A 33 1.07 7.73 4.92
N LEU A 34 1.49 6.88 3.99
CA LEU A 34 2.91 6.75 3.62
C LEU A 34 3.50 8.05 3.05
N VAL A 35 2.75 8.75 2.19
CA VAL A 35 3.15 10.06 1.63
C VAL A 35 3.27 11.10 2.73
N GLU A 36 2.34 11.10 3.68
CA GLU A 36 2.32 12.02 4.83
C GLU A 36 3.40 11.68 5.88
N GLY A 37 4.11 10.56 5.74
CA GLY A 37 5.13 10.13 6.69
C GLY A 37 4.56 9.45 7.95
N GLN A 38 3.33 8.93 7.87
CA GLN A 38 2.72 8.16 8.94
C GLN A 38 3.53 6.88 9.21
N ILE A 39 3.85 6.66 10.48
CA ILE A 39 4.54 5.44 10.92
C ILE A 39 3.49 4.31 10.97
N THR A 40 3.60 3.36 10.05
CA THR A 40 2.68 2.21 9.93
C THR A 40 3.45 0.89 10.12
N PRO A 41 3.69 0.44 11.37
CA PRO A 41 4.49 -0.75 11.60
C PRO A 41 3.86 -2.00 10.96
N LEU A 42 4.69 -2.85 10.36
CA LEU A 42 4.25 -4.17 9.87
C LEU A 42 4.68 -5.24 10.86
N SER A 43 3.78 -6.15 11.23
CA SER A 43 4.10 -7.29 12.10
C SER A 43 3.75 -8.60 11.42
N LEU A 44 4.58 -9.62 11.63
CA LEU A 44 4.27 -10.96 11.12
C LEU A 44 2.93 -11.43 11.68
N LEU A 45 2.05 -11.86 10.78
CA LEU A 45 0.72 -12.36 11.09
C LEU A 45 0.81 -13.64 11.92
N SER A 46 -0.17 -13.81 12.81
CA SER A 46 -0.37 -15.08 13.52
C SER A 46 -1.18 -16.05 12.67
N LEU A 47 -1.17 -17.34 13.05
CA LEU A 47 -2.01 -18.38 12.43
C LEU A 47 -3.50 -18.01 12.44
N ASP A 48 -3.99 -17.35 13.49
CA ASP A 48 -5.39 -16.93 13.61
C ASP A 48 -5.74 -15.78 12.65
N ASP A 49 -4.78 -14.90 12.35
CA ASP A 49 -4.97 -13.80 11.41
C ASP A 49 -5.06 -14.32 9.96
N HIS A 50 -4.33 -15.39 9.65
CA HIS A 50 -4.45 -16.09 8.37
C HIS A 50 -5.85 -16.66 8.12
N LEU A 51 -6.61 -17.00 9.18
CA LEU A 51 -7.96 -17.55 9.08
C LEU A 51 -9.03 -16.47 8.86
N ARG A 52 -8.72 -15.20 9.16
CA ARG A 52 -9.65 -14.05 9.10
C ARG A 52 -9.39 -13.11 7.91
N ASN A 53 -8.63 -13.61 6.94
CA ASN A 53 -7.97 -12.89 5.87
C ASN A 53 -8.85 -12.03 4.95
N MET A 54 -10.18 -12.20 5.02
CA MET A 54 -11.17 -11.61 4.11
C MET A 54 -12.36 -10.98 4.85
N GLU A 55 -12.35 -10.91 6.20
CA GLU A 55 -13.45 -10.30 6.98
C GLU A 55 -13.74 -8.86 6.56
N SER A 56 -12.72 -8.12 6.10
CA SER A 56 -12.87 -6.76 5.58
C SER A 56 -13.77 -6.65 4.34
N LEU A 57 -14.06 -7.75 3.63
CA LEU A 57 -15.05 -7.72 2.56
C LEU A 57 -16.49 -7.59 3.07
N GLU A 58 -16.76 -7.99 4.32
CA GLU A 58 -18.10 -7.90 4.91
C GLU A 58 -18.60 -6.45 5.05
N GLN A 59 -17.72 -5.46 4.91
CA GLN A 59 -18.08 -4.05 4.93
C GLN A 59 -18.79 -3.58 3.65
N PHE A 60 -18.75 -4.36 2.57
CA PHE A 60 -19.39 -4.02 1.30
C PHE A 60 -20.73 -4.75 1.16
N GLU A 61 -21.79 -4.01 0.87
CA GLU A 61 -23.12 -4.60 0.69
C GLU A 61 -23.26 -5.21 -0.71
N THR A 62 -22.64 -4.60 -1.71
CA THR A 62 -22.72 -5.01 -3.13
C THR A 62 -21.36 -5.12 -3.81
N ILE A 63 -21.32 -5.82 -4.95
CA ILE A 63 -20.12 -5.90 -5.81
C ILE A 63 -19.79 -4.50 -6.37
N GLU A 64 -20.81 -3.68 -6.62
CA GLU A 64 -20.66 -2.31 -7.08
C GLU A 64 -19.94 -1.43 -6.05
N ASP A 65 -20.26 -1.58 -4.76
CA ASP A 65 -19.58 -0.86 -3.67
C ASP A 65 -18.11 -1.25 -3.59
N LEU A 66 -17.83 -2.56 -3.63
CA LEU A 66 -16.47 -3.07 -3.66
C LEU A 66 -15.73 -2.55 -4.90
N LYS A 67 -16.34 -2.61 -6.08
CA LYS A 67 -15.74 -2.11 -7.32
C LYS A 67 -15.37 -0.63 -7.20
N TYR A 68 -16.31 0.19 -6.73
CA TYR A 68 -16.08 1.62 -6.54
C TYR A 68 -14.92 1.88 -5.60
N HIS A 69 -14.86 1.14 -4.49
CA HIS A 69 -13.72 1.20 -3.57
C HIS A 69 -12.39 0.84 -4.25
N LEU A 70 -12.31 -0.32 -4.93
CA LEU A 70 -11.08 -0.76 -5.60
C LEU A 70 -10.59 0.21 -6.68
N ASP A 71 -11.52 0.79 -7.45
CA ASP A 71 -11.20 1.78 -8.47
C ASP A 71 -10.64 3.07 -7.82
N ASN A 72 -11.17 3.49 -6.67
CA ASN A 72 -10.66 4.66 -5.92
C ASN A 72 -9.28 4.40 -5.32
N VAL A 73 -9.04 3.21 -4.75
CA VAL A 73 -7.71 2.81 -4.26
C VAL A 73 -6.70 2.88 -5.40
N GLN A 74 -7.05 2.35 -6.57
CA GLN A 74 -6.19 2.41 -7.75
C GLN A 74 -5.94 3.86 -8.22
N LEU A 75 -6.96 4.70 -8.26
CA LEU A 75 -6.83 6.10 -8.66
C LEU A 75 -5.87 6.86 -7.73
N GLN A 76 -5.97 6.60 -6.42
CA GLN A 76 -5.09 7.22 -5.44
C GLN A 76 -3.66 6.72 -5.52
N GLU A 77 -3.46 5.41 -5.72
CA GLU A 77 -2.13 4.86 -5.98
C GLU A 77 -1.46 5.59 -7.13
N GLN A 78 -2.16 5.77 -8.25
CA GLN A 78 -1.64 6.45 -9.44
C GLN A 78 -1.32 7.94 -9.16
N ALA A 79 -2.18 8.62 -8.40
CA ALA A 79 -1.98 10.03 -8.07
C ALA A 79 -0.86 10.26 -7.05
N LEU A 80 -0.66 9.33 -6.10
CA LEU A 80 0.21 9.51 -4.94
C LEU A 80 1.57 8.84 -5.05
N LEU A 81 1.70 7.79 -5.87
CA LEU A 81 2.98 7.09 -6.01
C LEU A 81 4.12 8.00 -6.46
N PRO A 82 3.97 8.94 -7.41
CA PRO A 82 5.05 9.88 -7.77
C PRO A 82 5.50 10.75 -6.59
N ARG A 83 4.56 11.14 -5.73
CA ARG A 83 4.84 11.94 -4.53
C ARG A 83 5.52 11.11 -3.46
N LEU A 84 5.08 9.87 -3.26
CA LEU A 84 5.74 8.92 -2.36
C LEU A 84 7.19 8.68 -2.78
N ARG A 85 7.42 8.48 -4.09
CA ARG A 85 8.77 8.32 -4.65
C ARG A 85 9.66 9.53 -4.35
N SER A 86 9.15 10.74 -4.62
CA SER A 86 9.88 12.00 -4.38
C SER A 86 10.20 12.20 -2.89
N ALA A 87 9.22 11.92 -2.02
CA ALA A 87 9.41 12.00 -0.57
C ALA A 87 10.42 10.97 -0.06
N ASN A 88 10.43 9.76 -0.60
CA ASN A 88 11.34 8.71 -0.17
C ASN A 88 12.76 8.89 -0.71
N ALA A 89 12.92 9.40 -1.94
CA ALA A 89 14.22 9.65 -2.54
C ALA A 89 15.02 10.75 -1.80
N SER A 90 14.33 11.66 -1.11
CA SER A 90 14.96 12.72 -0.31
C SER A 90 15.19 12.34 1.16
N LYS A 91 14.60 11.23 1.65
CA LYS A 91 14.75 10.79 3.04
C LYS A 91 16.10 10.10 3.27
N PRO A 92 16.73 10.31 4.43
CA PRO A 92 17.89 9.52 4.83
C PRO A 92 17.48 8.04 5.02
N VAL A 93 18.42 7.14 4.79
CA VAL A 93 18.18 5.68 4.85
C VAL A 93 17.64 5.26 6.22
N GLU A 94 18.02 5.96 7.29
CA GLU A 94 17.60 5.70 8.66
C GLU A 94 16.10 5.87 8.88
N GLU A 95 15.44 6.73 8.10
CA GLU A 95 13.99 6.96 8.19
C GLU A 95 13.18 5.97 7.36
N SER A 96 13.79 5.39 6.33
CA SER A 96 13.14 4.42 5.43
C SER A 96 13.41 2.97 5.80
N CYS A 97 14.60 2.69 6.35
CA CYS A 97 15.08 1.33 6.56
C CYS A 97 14.43 0.65 7.77
N VAL A 98 14.29 -0.67 7.69
CA VAL A 98 13.72 -1.53 8.74
C VAL A 98 14.67 -1.80 9.91
N CYS A 99 15.87 -1.19 9.92
CA CYS A 99 16.89 -1.41 10.94
C CYS A 99 16.53 -0.82 12.32
N LEU A 100 15.40 -0.10 12.43
CA LEU A 100 14.98 0.60 13.65
C LEU A 100 16.11 1.45 14.24
N HIS A 101 16.87 2.15 13.39
CA HIS A 101 18.12 2.86 13.68
C HIS A 101 19.11 2.11 14.60
N ALA A 102 19.16 0.78 14.55
CA ALA A 102 20.36 0.05 14.90
C ALA A 102 21.39 0.41 13.83
N ARG A 103 22.54 0.99 14.20
CA ARG A 103 23.61 1.34 13.25
C ARG A 103 24.10 0.04 12.61
N PRO A 104 23.76 -0.24 11.34
CA PRO A 104 24.32 -1.40 10.68
C PRO A 104 25.80 -1.13 10.41
N LYS A 105 26.59 -2.18 10.23
CA LYS A 105 27.99 -2.07 9.81
C LYS A 105 27.98 -1.79 8.30
N SER A 106 27.43 -0.66 7.86
CA SER A 106 26.94 -0.51 6.48
C SER A 106 28.04 -0.73 5.43
N THR A 107 27.67 -1.46 4.37
CA THR A 107 28.49 -1.71 3.16
C THR A 107 27.81 -1.22 1.88
N GLY A 108 26.64 -0.57 1.98
CA GLY A 108 25.88 -0.04 0.85
C GLY A 108 24.38 0.09 1.13
N THR A 109 23.66 0.73 0.21
CA THR A 109 22.20 0.90 0.25
C THR A 109 21.59 0.49 -1.08
N ILE A 110 20.34 0.02 -1.05
CA ILE A 110 19.52 -0.24 -2.24
C ILE A 110 18.18 0.46 -2.10
N SER A 111 17.66 0.99 -3.21
CA SER A 111 16.35 1.64 -3.25
C SER A 111 15.29 0.72 -3.84
N CYS A 112 14.09 0.73 -3.25
CA CYS A 112 12.93 0.03 -3.79
C CYS A 112 12.52 0.65 -5.13
N TYR A 113 12.43 -0.16 -6.18
CA TYR A 113 12.12 0.30 -7.53
C TYR A 113 10.74 0.95 -7.66
N VAL A 114 9.77 0.56 -6.83
CA VAL A 114 8.40 1.11 -6.89
C VAL A 114 8.27 2.39 -6.06
N CYS A 115 8.65 2.37 -4.78
CA CYS A 115 8.42 3.51 -3.88
C CYS A 115 9.64 4.41 -3.64
N ALA A 116 10.81 4.09 -4.22
CA ALA A 116 12.08 4.81 -4.06
C ALA A 116 12.62 4.90 -2.62
N ALA A 117 12.05 4.18 -1.65
CA ALA A 117 12.60 4.10 -0.29
C ALA A 117 13.93 3.36 -0.27
N SER A 118 14.89 3.89 0.48
CA SER A 118 16.26 3.34 0.58
C SER A 118 16.43 2.46 1.81
N PHE A 119 17.17 1.37 1.64
CA PHE A 119 17.40 0.36 2.68
C PHE A 119 18.88 -0.01 2.74
N HIS A 120 19.38 -0.30 3.94
CA HIS A 120 20.68 -0.91 4.09
C HIS A 120 20.71 -2.30 3.47
N ALA A 121 21.81 -2.62 2.78
CA ALA A 121 22.11 -3.92 2.18
C ALA A 121 21.87 -5.13 3.12
N GLU A 122 22.21 -4.97 4.40
CA GLU A 122 22.08 -6.01 5.42
C GLU A 122 20.65 -6.18 5.96
N CYS A 123 19.77 -5.21 5.70
CA CYS A 123 18.42 -5.16 6.26
C CYS A 123 17.33 -5.65 5.31
N VAL A 124 17.70 -6.05 4.10
CA VAL A 124 16.79 -6.63 3.10
C VAL A 124 17.03 -8.13 2.98
N THR A 125 16.03 -8.88 2.53
CA THR A 125 16.12 -10.32 2.31
C THR A 125 15.78 -10.67 0.86
N TRP A 126 16.36 -11.75 0.36
CA TRP A 126 15.99 -12.29 -0.94
C TRP A 126 14.53 -12.79 -0.92
N ASN A 127 13.84 -12.59 -2.05
CA ASN A 127 12.54 -13.20 -2.33
C ASN A 127 12.62 -13.85 -3.73
N PRO A 128 12.13 -15.10 -3.90
CA PRO A 128 12.16 -15.78 -5.20
C PRO A 128 11.50 -15.00 -6.35
N PHE A 129 10.55 -14.11 -6.07
CA PHE A 129 9.94 -13.25 -7.08
C PHE A 129 10.97 -12.38 -7.82
N PHE A 130 12.10 -12.04 -7.19
CA PHE A 130 13.16 -11.24 -7.83
C PHE A 130 13.81 -11.94 -9.02
N ASP A 131 13.73 -13.27 -9.13
CA ASP A 131 14.20 -14.02 -10.32
C ASP A 131 13.38 -13.69 -11.58
N SER A 132 12.16 -13.18 -11.40
CA SER A 132 11.31 -12.75 -12.51
C SER A 132 11.60 -11.32 -12.96
N LEU A 133 12.31 -10.51 -12.18
CA LEU A 133 12.53 -9.09 -12.47
C LEU A 133 13.81 -8.87 -13.31
N PRO A 134 13.94 -7.71 -13.97
CA PRO A 134 15.22 -7.26 -14.52
C PRO A 134 16.30 -7.20 -13.42
N SER A 135 17.55 -7.49 -13.81
CA SER A 135 18.66 -7.56 -12.85
C SER A 135 18.84 -6.24 -12.08
N GLY A 136 19.01 -6.35 -10.75
CA GLY A 136 19.17 -5.21 -9.84
C GLY A 136 17.86 -4.56 -9.37
N VAL A 137 16.71 -4.94 -9.91
CA VAL A 137 15.41 -4.42 -9.44
C VAL A 137 15.04 -5.04 -8.08
N TYR A 138 14.92 -4.19 -7.06
CA TYR A 138 14.51 -4.59 -5.71
C TYR A 138 13.13 -4.02 -5.33
N LEU A 139 12.32 -4.81 -4.61
CA LEU A 139 11.05 -4.34 -4.02
C LEU A 139 11.07 -4.54 -2.50
N CYS A 140 10.71 -3.49 -1.74
CA CYS A 140 10.63 -3.57 -0.28
C CYS A 140 9.39 -4.31 0.22
N TYR A 141 9.34 -4.63 1.52
CA TYR A 141 8.21 -5.31 2.18
C TYR A 141 6.84 -4.62 2.07
N ARG A 142 6.80 -3.33 1.70
CA ARG A 142 5.54 -2.62 1.39
C ARG A 142 5.10 -2.75 -0.05
N CYS A 143 6.04 -2.98 -0.96
CA CYS A 143 5.81 -3.09 -2.39
C CYS A 143 5.74 -4.54 -2.86
N LEU A 144 6.31 -5.50 -2.11
CA LEU A 144 6.15 -6.93 -2.36
C LEU A 144 5.39 -7.54 -1.19
N ARG A 145 4.05 -7.47 -1.23
CA ARG A 145 3.20 -7.91 -0.11
C ARG A 145 2.96 -9.43 -0.14
N GLY A 146 2.81 -9.99 -1.34
CA GLY A 146 2.52 -11.42 -1.55
C GLY A 146 3.55 -12.16 -2.41
N LYS A 147 3.10 -13.26 -3.03
CA LYS A 147 3.85 -14.10 -3.98
C LYS A 147 3.80 -13.60 -5.42
N ARG A 148 2.90 -12.66 -5.74
CA ARG A 148 2.66 -12.12 -7.09
C ARG A 148 2.41 -13.22 -8.14
N PRO A 149 1.25 -13.91 -8.05
CA PRO A 149 0.88 -14.95 -8.99
C PRO A 149 0.73 -14.42 -10.43
N SER A 150 0.79 -15.34 -11.39
CA SER A 150 0.57 -15.00 -12.79
C SER A 150 -0.91 -14.67 -13.05
N THR A 151 -1.18 -13.82 -14.03
CA THR A 151 -2.55 -13.56 -14.48
C THR A 151 -3.27 -14.83 -14.92
N ASP A 152 -2.55 -15.82 -15.44
CA ASP A 152 -3.13 -17.09 -15.88
C ASP A 152 -3.47 -18.00 -14.69
N SER A 153 -2.58 -18.08 -13.69
CA SER A 153 -2.83 -18.80 -12.45
C SER A 153 -4.04 -18.26 -11.71
N ILE A 154 -4.25 -16.94 -11.73
CA ILE A 154 -5.47 -16.34 -11.16
C ILE A 154 -6.71 -16.74 -11.96
N ALA A 155 -6.64 -16.77 -13.29
CA ALA A 155 -7.78 -17.17 -14.13
C ALA A 155 -8.21 -18.64 -13.89
N GLU A 156 -7.30 -19.49 -13.40
CA GLU A 156 -7.58 -20.88 -13.03
C GLU A 156 -8.28 -21.02 -11.66
N LEU A 157 -8.30 -19.96 -10.83
CA LEU A 157 -9.01 -19.94 -9.56
C LEU A 157 -10.53 -19.85 -9.78
N LYS A 158 -11.14 -21.01 -10.03
CA LYS A 158 -12.59 -21.14 -10.23
C LYS A 158 -13.31 -21.46 -8.93
N THR A 159 -14.51 -20.90 -8.76
CA THR A 159 -15.48 -21.29 -7.73
C THR A 159 -16.41 -22.39 -8.25
N GLU A 160 -16.91 -23.25 -7.36
CA GLU A 160 -17.95 -24.24 -7.73
C GLU A 160 -19.31 -23.56 -8.03
N SER A 161 -19.54 -22.39 -7.44
CA SER A 161 -20.80 -21.63 -7.47
C SER A 161 -20.90 -20.65 -8.65
N GLY A 162 -19.90 -20.57 -9.52
CA GLY A 162 -19.81 -19.57 -10.59
C GLY A 162 -19.29 -18.19 -10.14
N THR A 163 -19.22 -17.25 -11.08
CA THR A 163 -18.49 -15.97 -11.01
C THR A 163 -19.14 -14.86 -10.16
N HIS A 164 -20.09 -15.20 -9.28
CA HIS A 164 -20.97 -14.20 -8.62
C HIS A 164 -20.63 -13.91 -7.16
N SER A 165 -19.57 -14.50 -6.60
CA SER A 165 -19.15 -14.17 -5.23
C SER A 165 -18.29 -12.92 -5.20
N MET A 166 -18.36 -12.17 -4.09
CA MET A 166 -17.58 -10.95 -3.89
C MET A 166 -16.07 -11.24 -3.87
N GLU A 167 -15.68 -12.36 -3.28
CA GLU A 167 -14.30 -12.84 -3.24
C GLU A 167 -13.78 -13.19 -4.64
N HIS A 168 -14.62 -13.78 -5.48
CA HIS A 168 -14.26 -14.04 -6.88
C HIS A 168 -14.08 -12.73 -7.65
N PHE A 169 -15.03 -11.80 -7.52
CA PHE A 169 -14.91 -10.48 -8.14
C PHE A 169 -13.65 -9.74 -7.69
N PHE A 170 -13.35 -9.75 -6.39
CA PHE A 170 -12.18 -9.09 -5.80
C PHE A 170 -10.86 -9.57 -6.43
N VAL A 171 -10.70 -10.89 -6.56
CA VAL A 171 -9.52 -11.52 -7.18
C VAL A 171 -9.46 -11.23 -8.68
N GLU A 172 -10.60 -11.34 -9.38
CA GLU A 172 -10.67 -11.10 -10.82
C GLU A 172 -10.43 -9.62 -11.17
N HIS A 173 -10.88 -8.68 -10.35
CA HIS A 173 -10.62 -7.25 -10.53
C HIS A 173 -9.12 -6.95 -10.50
N LEU A 174 -8.36 -7.53 -9.55
CA LEU A 174 -6.90 -7.44 -9.53
C LEU A 174 -6.26 -8.02 -10.80
N ARG A 175 -6.74 -9.18 -11.28
CA ARG A 175 -6.25 -9.79 -12.52
C ARG A 175 -6.43 -8.86 -13.72
N GLN A 176 -7.61 -8.25 -13.85
CA GLN A 176 -7.91 -7.30 -14.92
C GLN A 176 -7.04 -6.04 -14.84
N ARG A 177 -6.78 -5.53 -13.62
CA ARG A 177 -5.83 -4.43 -13.39
C ARG A 177 -4.42 -4.78 -13.85
N ALA A 178 -3.93 -5.96 -13.49
CA ALA A 178 -2.61 -6.43 -13.90
C ALA A 178 -2.48 -6.57 -15.42
N LEU A 179 -3.50 -7.10 -16.10
CA LEU A 179 -3.53 -7.20 -17.57
C LEU A 179 -3.50 -5.82 -18.24
N LYS A 180 -4.29 -4.86 -17.75
CA LYS A 180 -4.29 -3.48 -18.26
C LYS A 180 -2.92 -2.81 -18.10
N ALA A 181 -2.29 -2.96 -16.94
CA ALA A 181 -0.95 -2.42 -16.70
C ALA A 181 0.10 -3.07 -17.61
N ALA A 182 -0.01 -4.39 -17.83
CA ALA A 182 0.86 -5.10 -18.76
C ALA A 182 0.68 -4.64 -20.22
N GLN A 183 -0.54 -4.39 -20.67
CA GLN A 183 -0.83 -3.86 -22.00
C GLN A 183 -0.25 -2.45 -22.19
N LEU A 184 -0.35 -1.59 -21.18
CA LEU A 184 0.28 -0.27 -21.18
C LEU A 184 1.79 -0.38 -21.35
N LEU A 185 2.43 -1.25 -20.55
CA LEU A 185 3.87 -1.50 -20.63
C LEU A 185 4.30 -2.02 -22.00
N GLN A 186 3.57 -2.98 -22.58
CA GLN A 186 3.84 -3.46 -23.94
C GLN A 186 3.78 -2.32 -24.97
N THR A 187 2.80 -1.42 -24.84
CA THR A 187 2.66 -0.26 -25.72
C THR A 187 3.85 0.71 -25.56
N CYS A 188 4.28 0.97 -24.32
CA CYS A 188 5.45 1.80 -24.04
C CYS A 188 6.74 1.19 -24.58
N ILE A 189 6.92 -0.13 -24.45
CA ILE A 189 8.09 -0.86 -24.99
C ILE A 189 8.12 -0.72 -26.51
N ALA A 190 6.99 -0.90 -27.19
CA ALA A 190 6.90 -0.72 -28.63
C ALA A 190 7.18 0.73 -29.08
N GLY A 191 6.87 1.71 -28.22
CA GLY A 191 7.16 3.12 -28.46
C GLY A 191 8.62 3.54 -28.26
N GLY A 192 9.43 2.74 -27.53
CA GLY A 192 10.87 2.97 -27.35
C GLY A 192 11.28 4.11 -26.40
N ASP A 193 10.32 4.79 -25.76
CA ASP A 193 10.57 5.88 -24.80
C ASP A 193 10.88 5.30 -23.41
N LYS A 194 12.15 5.40 -23.00
CA LYS A 194 12.64 4.80 -21.74
C LYS A 194 11.89 5.28 -20.51
N ASP A 195 11.58 6.58 -20.41
CA ASP A 195 10.87 7.14 -19.26
C ASP A 195 9.43 6.62 -19.19
N LYS A 196 8.77 6.49 -20.33
CA LYS A 196 7.43 5.89 -20.39
C LYS A 196 7.45 4.41 -20.03
N VAL A 197 8.47 3.66 -20.47
CA VAL A 197 8.63 2.26 -20.10
C VAL A 197 8.88 2.11 -18.60
N GLU A 198 9.76 2.93 -18.02
CA GLU A 198 10.01 2.92 -16.58
C GLU A 198 8.74 3.20 -15.77
N ASN A 199 7.97 4.23 -16.15
CA ASN A 199 6.71 4.56 -15.49
C ASN A 199 5.66 3.45 -15.63
N ALA A 200 5.54 2.85 -16.82
CA ALA A 200 4.63 1.72 -17.05
C ALA A 200 5.06 0.46 -16.28
N LEU A 201 6.36 0.23 -16.14
CA LEU A 201 6.91 -0.86 -15.34
C LEU A 201 6.62 -0.63 -13.85
N ILE A 202 6.78 0.60 -13.35
CA ILE A 202 6.39 0.95 -11.97
C ILE A 202 4.90 0.67 -11.77
N ALA A 203 4.03 1.06 -12.71
CA ALA A 203 2.59 0.81 -12.63
C ALA A 203 2.24 -0.69 -12.60
N MET A 204 2.89 -1.49 -13.45
CA MET A 204 2.73 -2.96 -13.45
C MET A 204 3.26 -3.58 -12.16
N LEU A 205 4.45 -3.18 -11.71
CA LEU A 205 5.04 -3.63 -10.44
C LEU A 205 4.32 -3.06 -9.22
N SER A 206 3.38 -2.14 -9.35
CA SER A 206 2.52 -1.72 -8.25
C SER A 206 1.33 -2.66 -8.05
N GLN A 207 1.04 -3.54 -9.03
CA GLN A 207 0.02 -4.57 -8.89
C GLN A 207 0.56 -5.80 -8.14
N GLU A 208 -0.30 -6.48 -7.40
CA GLU A 208 0.03 -7.73 -6.67
C GLU A 208 -0.21 -9.00 -7.52
N ALA A 209 -0.35 -8.84 -8.83
CA ALA A 209 -0.40 -9.89 -9.84
C ALA A 209 0.41 -9.48 -11.07
N VAL A 210 0.97 -10.43 -11.81
CA VAL A 210 1.95 -10.15 -12.87
C VAL A 210 1.62 -10.91 -14.15
N HIS A 211 1.69 -10.22 -15.29
CA HIS A 211 1.71 -10.87 -16.60
C HIS A 211 3.16 -11.18 -16.99
N TYR A 212 3.64 -12.35 -16.61
CA TYR A 212 5.04 -12.78 -16.79
C TYR A 212 5.54 -12.68 -18.25
N PRO A 213 4.75 -13.01 -19.30
CA PRO A 213 5.24 -12.87 -20.67
C PRO A 213 5.63 -11.43 -21.05
N THR A 214 5.03 -10.41 -20.43
CA THR A 214 5.47 -9.01 -20.62
C THR A 214 6.77 -8.74 -19.89
N LEU A 215 6.92 -9.29 -18.68
CA LEU A 215 8.09 -9.08 -17.83
C LEU A 215 9.34 -9.75 -18.41
N GLU A 216 9.22 -10.95 -19.00
CA GLU A 216 10.34 -11.63 -19.66
C GLU A 216 10.92 -10.81 -20.84
N LYS A 217 10.07 -10.11 -21.60
CA LYS A 217 10.53 -9.20 -22.68
C LYS A 217 11.46 -8.08 -22.19
N LEU A 218 11.36 -7.70 -20.92
CA LEU A 218 12.23 -6.69 -20.33
C LEU A 218 13.61 -7.23 -19.95
N LYS A 219 13.77 -8.55 -19.82
CA LYS A 219 15.08 -9.16 -19.54
C LYS A 219 15.95 -9.26 -20.78
N GLU A 220 15.33 -9.29 -21.96
CA GLU A 220 15.99 -9.49 -23.25
C GLU A 220 16.59 -8.19 -23.84
N GLY A 221 16.42 -7.04 -23.18
CA GLY A 221 16.94 -5.75 -23.64
C GLY A 221 17.35 -4.79 -22.53
N ASP A 222 18.18 -3.81 -22.85
CA ASP A 222 18.60 -2.72 -21.95
C ASP A 222 17.51 -1.65 -21.82
N VAL A 223 16.30 -2.10 -21.49
CA VAL A 223 15.07 -1.31 -21.47
C VAL A 223 14.90 -0.57 -20.13
N VAL A 224 15.43 -1.15 -19.05
CA VAL A 224 15.36 -0.61 -17.70
C VAL A 224 16.75 -0.21 -17.23
N THR A 225 16.93 1.07 -16.92
CA THR A 225 18.20 1.57 -16.41
C THR A 225 18.35 1.20 -14.94
N VAL A 226 19.15 0.19 -14.65
CA VAL A 226 19.55 -0.16 -13.27
C VAL A 226 21.06 -0.02 -13.14
N ASN A 227 21.51 0.64 -12.07
CA ASN A 227 22.93 0.83 -11.83
C ASN A 227 23.64 -0.51 -11.52
N ASP A 228 24.93 -0.60 -11.82
CA ASP A 228 25.66 -1.86 -11.67
C ASP A 228 25.89 -2.25 -10.20
N GLN A 229 25.85 -1.29 -9.28
CA GLN A 229 25.95 -1.54 -7.84
C GLN A 229 24.75 -2.35 -7.35
N ASP A 230 23.53 -1.98 -7.76
CA ASP A 230 22.28 -2.69 -7.43
C ASP A 230 22.25 -4.08 -8.05
N LYS A 231 22.76 -4.24 -9.28
CA LYS A 231 22.90 -5.58 -9.92
C LYS A 231 23.82 -6.49 -9.11
N GLN A 232 25.00 -6.00 -8.73
CA GLN A 232 25.97 -6.74 -7.91
C GLN A 232 25.40 -7.05 -6.52
N PHE A 233 24.70 -6.08 -5.93
CA PHE A 233 24.04 -6.23 -4.64
C PHE A 233 22.98 -7.32 -4.67
N MET A 234 22.05 -7.29 -5.64
CA MET A 234 20.99 -8.27 -5.76
C MET A 234 21.54 -9.69 -6.03
N SER A 235 22.60 -9.79 -6.82
CA SER A 235 23.31 -11.06 -7.02
C SER A 235 23.89 -11.61 -5.70
N SER A 236 24.53 -10.74 -4.90
CA SER A 236 25.09 -11.10 -3.59
C SER A 236 23.99 -11.46 -2.58
N LEU A 237 22.86 -10.73 -2.61
CA LEU A 237 21.70 -10.99 -1.76
C LEU A 237 21.09 -12.37 -2.04
N LYS A 238 21.02 -12.79 -3.31
CA LYS A 238 20.54 -14.12 -3.69
C LYS A 238 21.41 -15.25 -3.13
N ALA A 239 22.73 -15.05 -3.13
CA ALA A 239 23.69 -16.02 -2.61
C ALA A 239 23.71 -16.08 -1.07
N ALA A 240 23.22 -15.04 -0.39
CA ALA A 240 23.15 -14.99 1.07
C ALA A 240 21.94 -15.80 1.58
N GLU A 241 22.16 -17.05 1.96
CA GLU A 241 21.13 -17.91 2.54
C GLU A 241 20.72 -17.48 3.96
N GLY A 242 19.45 -17.74 4.31
CA GLY A 242 19.05 -17.92 5.72
C GLY A 242 18.84 -16.67 6.57
N ARG A 243 18.60 -15.48 5.99
CA ARG A 243 18.21 -14.31 6.80
C ARG A 243 16.81 -14.50 7.39
N ALA A 244 16.71 -14.56 8.71
CA ALA A 244 15.43 -14.63 9.42
C ALA A 244 14.61 -13.33 9.20
N LEU A 245 13.32 -13.49 8.94
CA LEU A 245 12.39 -12.38 8.81
C LEU A 245 12.19 -11.69 10.18
N PRO A 246 12.39 -10.37 10.29
CA PRO A 246 12.13 -9.65 11.53
C PRO A 246 10.65 -9.71 11.92
N ARG A 247 10.34 -9.87 13.21
CA ARG A 247 8.94 -9.93 13.66
C ARG A 247 8.16 -8.65 13.37
N THR A 248 8.82 -7.50 13.43
CA THR A 248 8.21 -6.18 13.20
C THR A 248 9.14 -5.34 12.33
N LEU A 249 8.56 -4.64 11.36
CA LEU A 249 9.23 -3.71 10.44
C LEU A 249 8.62 -2.32 10.60
N PHE A 250 9.39 -1.27 10.24
CA PHE A 250 8.92 0.12 10.18
C PHE A 250 8.30 0.67 11.49
N ALA A 251 8.71 0.13 12.65
CA ALA A 251 8.29 0.67 13.93
C ALA A 251 9.09 1.93 14.30
N SER A 252 8.48 2.84 15.06
CA SER A 252 9.24 3.89 15.74
C SER A 252 10.06 3.27 16.88
N LYS A 253 11.26 3.81 17.14
CA LYS A 253 11.93 3.55 18.42
C LYS A 253 11.04 4.14 19.52
N SER A 254 10.29 3.31 20.23
CA SER A 254 9.67 3.75 21.48
C SER A 254 10.76 3.97 22.53
N PRO A 255 10.71 5.06 23.32
CA PRO A 255 11.43 5.11 24.58
C PRO A 255 10.93 3.94 25.44
N LYS A 256 11.87 3.27 26.12
CA LYS A 256 11.70 2.09 26.98
C LYS A 256 10.31 1.96 27.65
N LYS A 257 9.66 0.81 27.41
CA LYS A 257 8.56 0.17 28.16
C LYS A 257 8.15 0.86 29.48
N ALA A 258 7.03 1.57 29.48
CA ALA A 258 6.21 1.74 30.69
C ALA A 258 5.26 0.54 30.79
N ASN A 259 5.60 -0.38 31.69
CA ASN A 259 4.86 -1.58 31.99
C ASN A 259 3.51 -1.21 32.64
N ARG A 260 2.43 -1.08 31.85
CA ARG A 260 1.07 -0.90 32.40
C ARG A 260 0.29 -2.20 32.21
N LYS A 261 0.31 -3.04 33.24
CA LYS A 261 -0.62 -4.16 33.43
C LYS A 261 -2.04 -3.67 33.13
N ARG A 262 -2.64 -4.12 32.03
CA ARG A 262 -4.09 -4.03 31.83
C ARG A 262 -4.72 -5.30 32.38
N SER A 263 -5.37 -5.13 33.52
CA SER A 263 -6.26 -6.10 34.14
C SER A 263 -7.39 -6.45 33.17
N SER A 264 -7.54 -7.75 32.94
CA SER A 264 -8.70 -8.37 32.33
C SER A 264 -9.95 -8.02 33.12
N THR A 265 -10.85 -7.23 32.53
CA THR A 265 -12.23 -7.13 33.02
C THR A 265 -13.15 -7.39 31.83
N SER A 266 -13.82 -8.53 31.91
CA SER A 266 -14.82 -9.01 30.97
C SER A 266 -15.96 -8.01 30.85
N LEU A 267 -16.25 -7.59 29.62
CA LEU A 267 -17.48 -6.86 29.32
C LEU A 267 -18.52 -7.85 28.80
N ARG A 268 -19.50 -8.08 29.67
CA ARG A 268 -20.68 -8.92 29.46
C ARG A 268 -21.50 -8.44 28.26
N ARG A 269 -21.84 -9.38 27.39
CA ARG A 269 -22.91 -9.28 26.38
C ARG A 269 -24.22 -8.84 27.04
N ARG A 270 -24.85 -7.79 26.51
CA ARG A 270 -26.27 -7.47 26.77
C ARG A 270 -27.05 -7.65 25.47
N ASN A 271 -27.99 -8.60 25.54
CA ASN A 271 -29.06 -8.81 24.57
C ASN A 271 -30.07 -7.66 24.67
N SER A 272 -30.43 -7.04 23.55
CA SER A 272 -31.68 -6.26 23.45
C SER A 272 -32.27 -6.40 22.05
N LYS A 273 -33.42 -7.08 22.00
CA LYS A 273 -34.30 -7.21 20.84
C LYS A 273 -35.22 -5.98 20.77
N ALA A 274 -35.50 -5.55 19.53
CA ALA A 274 -36.63 -4.75 19.05
C ALA A 274 -36.67 -3.23 19.35
N LYS A 275 -36.54 -2.42 18.29
CA LYS A 275 -37.63 -1.62 17.72
C LYS A 275 -37.21 -1.01 16.37
N LYS A 276 -38.00 -1.30 15.34
CA LYS A 276 -37.88 -0.82 13.96
C LYS A 276 -38.70 0.48 13.82
N SER A 277 -38.26 1.32 12.88
CA SER A 277 -38.90 2.51 12.29
C SER A 277 -38.89 3.81 13.11
N THR A 278 -37.94 4.69 12.77
CA THR A 278 -38.05 6.15 12.55
C THR A 278 -36.68 6.87 12.58
N LEU A 279 -35.59 6.17 12.88
CA LEU A 279 -34.23 6.75 12.97
C LEU A 279 -33.53 7.01 11.63
N ASP A 280 -34.09 6.49 10.53
CA ASP A 280 -33.44 6.47 9.21
C ASP A 280 -33.27 7.88 8.60
N HIS A 281 -34.26 8.76 8.79
CA HIS A 281 -34.21 10.10 8.21
C HIS A 281 -33.25 11.05 8.95
N ASP A 282 -33.14 10.92 10.27
CA ASP A 282 -32.24 11.74 11.09
C ASP A 282 -30.77 11.30 10.93
N GLU A 283 -30.52 10.02 10.64
CA GLU A 283 -29.20 9.49 10.34
C GLU A 283 -28.77 9.85 8.90
N GLU A 284 -29.69 9.81 7.94
CA GLU A 284 -29.50 10.31 6.57
C GLU A 284 -29.22 11.82 6.55
N LEU A 285 -29.98 12.63 7.29
CA LEU A 285 -29.74 14.08 7.39
C LEU A 285 -28.41 14.40 8.09
N ARG A 286 -28.00 13.62 9.10
CA ARG A 286 -26.66 13.73 9.71
C ARG A 286 -25.55 13.29 8.77
N ARG A 287 -25.77 12.28 7.91
CA ARG A 287 -24.82 11.89 6.86
C ARG A 287 -24.69 12.96 5.79
N ILE A 288 -25.79 13.58 5.37
CA ILE A 288 -25.81 14.68 4.40
C ILE A 288 -25.15 15.95 5.00
N GLN A 289 -25.45 16.31 6.26
CA GLN A 289 -24.78 17.43 6.94
C GLN A 289 -23.29 17.17 7.25
N ASN A 290 -22.89 15.92 7.53
CA ASN A 290 -21.47 15.58 7.67
C ASN A 290 -20.73 15.56 6.32
N GLN A 291 -21.42 15.38 5.20
CA GLN A 291 -20.82 15.51 3.87
C GLN A 291 -20.50 16.97 3.51
N GLU A 292 -21.28 17.93 4.00
CA GLU A 292 -21.01 19.37 3.78
C GLU A 292 -19.84 19.90 4.63
N ASN A 293 -19.56 19.32 5.80
CA ASN A 293 -18.52 19.80 6.73
C ASN A 293 -17.13 19.14 6.56
N ASN A 294 -16.97 18.19 5.63
CA ASN A 294 -15.71 17.48 5.37
C ASN A 294 -15.22 17.69 3.92
N VAL A 295 -15.40 18.89 3.39
CA VAL A 295 -14.92 19.23 2.05
C VAL A 295 -13.52 19.80 2.14
N CYS A 296 -12.56 19.10 1.53
CA CYS A 296 -11.22 19.63 1.37
C CYS A 296 -11.22 20.71 0.27
N GLU A 297 -10.71 21.89 0.62
CA GLU A 297 -10.70 23.09 -0.21
C GLU A 297 -9.46 23.21 -1.12
N ALA A 298 -8.69 22.11 -1.25
CA ALA A 298 -7.58 22.04 -2.18
C ALA A 298 -8.10 22.05 -3.62
N ALA A 299 -7.45 22.81 -4.50
CA ALA A 299 -7.81 22.88 -5.93
C ALA A 299 -7.82 21.51 -6.62
N LEU A 300 -6.96 20.59 -6.17
CA LEU A 300 -6.85 19.22 -6.66
C LEU A 300 -6.97 18.24 -5.48
N CYS A 301 -8.17 18.13 -4.90
CA CYS A 301 -8.44 17.16 -3.84
C CYS A 301 -8.43 15.72 -4.40
N ILE A 302 -7.61 14.86 -3.80
CA ILE A 302 -7.48 13.44 -4.20
C ILE A 302 -8.47 12.51 -3.48
N LYS A 303 -9.28 13.07 -2.56
CA LYS A 303 -10.27 12.36 -1.71
C LYS A 303 -9.71 11.08 -1.07
N PRO A 304 -8.65 11.15 -0.25
CA PRO A 304 -7.94 9.98 0.31
C PRO A 304 -8.91 8.95 0.91
N CYS A 305 -8.72 7.67 0.58
CA CYS A 305 -9.65 6.59 0.94
C CYS A 305 -9.26 5.88 2.25
N SER A 306 -8.23 6.38 2.95
CA SER A 306 -7.75 5.80 4.19
C SER A 306 -8.77 5.96 5.33
N GLN A 307 -8.75 5.02 6.28
CA GLN A 307 -9.60 5.07 7.47
C GLN A 307 -9.30 6.30 8.35
N GLU A 308 -8.05 6.75 8.35
CA GLU A 308 -7.62 7.96 9.04
C GLU A 308 -7.07 8.94 8.00
N VAL A 309 -7.65 10.14 7.94
CA VAL A 309 -7.23 11.22 7.04
C VAL A 309 -6.81 12.41 7.89
N ASN A 310 -5.60 12.93 7.64
CA ASN A 310 -5.08 14.07 8.39
C ASN A 310 -5.54 15.40 7.79
N TRP A 311 -5.98 16.33 8.64
CA TRP A 311 -6.59 17.61 8.27
C TRP A 311 -5.88 18.80 8.91
N ILE A 312 -5.71 19.89 8.16
CA ILE A 312 -5.23 21.18 8.65
C ILE A 312 -6.23 22.29 8.30
N GLN A 313 -6.36 23.27 9.19
CA GLN A 313 -7.14 24.48 8.96
C GLN A 313 -6.22 25.65 8.61
N CYS A 314 -6.58 26.44 7.60
CA CYS A 314 -5.85 27.66 7.25
C CYS A 314 -6.04 28.72 8.33
N GLN A 315 -4.94 29.21 8.90
CA GLN A 315 -4.93 30.25 9.93
C GLN A 315 -4.68 31.66 9.37
N SER A 316 -4.55 31.79 8.03
CA SER A 316 -4.35 33.07 7.33
C SER A 316 -5.66 33.78 6.94
N GLY A 317 -6.78 33.43 7.59
CA GLY A 317 -8.04 34.19 7.53
C GLY A 317 -9.19 33.56 6.75
N CYS A 318 -8.97 32.57 5.88
CA CYS A 318 -10.09 31.91 5.17
C CYS A 318 -10.72 30.76 5.96
N GLU A 319 -10.05 30.27 7.01
CA GLU A 319 -10.53 29.20 7.91
C GLU A 319 -10.90 27.88 7.22
N ARG A 320 -10.51 27.72 5.95
CA ARG A 320 -10.76 26.53 5.11
C ARG A 320 -9.94 25.33 5.57
N TRP A 321 -10.48 24.14 5.31
CA TRP A 321 -9.89 22.86 5.70
C TRP A 321 -9.27 22.11 4.51
N PHE A 322 -8.12 21.49 4.76
CA PHE A 322 -7.34 20.80 3.74
C PHE A 322 -6.81 19.46 4.28
N HIS A 323 -6.87 18.41 3.47
CA HIS A 323 -6.13 17.18 3.78
C HIS A 323 -4.63 17.42 3.66
N TYR A 324 -3.81 16.91 4.58
CA TYR A 324 -2.34 17.05 4.52
C TYR A 324 -1.82 16.59 3.16
N VAL A 325 -2.20 15.39 2.75
CA VAL A 325 -1.84 14.84 1.45
C VAL A 325 -2.34 15.72 0.29
N CYS A 326 -3.48 16.41 0.33
CA CYS A 326 -3.93 17.21 -0.82
C CYS A 326 -3.06 18.45 -1.10
N ILE A 327 -2.33 18.93 -0.09
CA ILE A 327 -1.51 20.15 -0.17
C ILE A 327 -0.01 19.90 0.04
N GLY A 328 0.42 18.65 0.11
CA GLY A 328 1.85 18.31 0.21
C GLY A 328 2.44 18.39 1.61
N LEU A 329 1.62 18.48 2.65
CA LEU A 329 2.09 18.46 4.02
C LEU A 329 2.37 17.04 4.49
N THR A 330 3.34 16.93 5.39
CA THR A 330 3.67 15.69 6.11
C THR A 330 3.43 15.88 7.61
N ILE A 331 3.20 14.77 8.32
CA ILE A 331 2.98 14.77 9.76
C ILE A 331 4.15 15.43 10.52
N PRO A 332 5.44 15.14 10.21
CA PRO A 332 6.57 15.82 10.86
C PRO A 332 6.54 17.34 10.64
N GLN A 333 6.32 17.80 9.40
CA GLN A 333 6.25 19.22 9.09
C GLN A 333 5.17 19.94 9.89
N VAL A 334 3.96 19.36 9.98
CA VAL A 334 2.88 19.98 10.74
C VAL A 334 3.17 19.97 12.24
N SER A 335 3.79 18.91 12.76
CA SER A 335 4.15 18.84 14.18
C SER A 335 5.17 19.88 14.62
N GLU A 336 6.01 20.36 13.69
CA GLU A 336 7.01 21.41 13.92
C GLU A 336 6.50 22.82 13.57
N THR A 337 5.33 22.92 12.93
CA THR A 337 4.78 24.18 12.43
C THR A 337 3.72 24.73 13.39
N ALA A 338 3.97 25.90 13.97
CA ALA A 338 3.01 26.58 14.86
C ALA A 338 1.88 27.31 14.11
N PHE A 339 2.12 27.70 12.85
CA PHE A 339 1.18 28.44 12.02
C PHE A 339 1.19 27.95 10.57
N TRP A 340 0.03 27.64 10.00
CA TRP A 340 -0.08 27.28 8.58
C TRP A 340 -1.10 28.15 7.84
N GLY A 341 -0.69 28.63 6.66
CA GLY A 341 -1.50 29.40 5.73
C GLY A 341 -1.62 28.72 4.37
N CYS A 342 -2.82 28.70 3.79
CA CYS A 342 -3.02 28.19 2.44
C CYS A 342 -2.50 29.19 1.39
N SER A 343 -2.14 28.69 0.20
CA SER A 343 -1.63 29.51 -0.91
C SER A 343 -2.64 30.50 -1.49
N GLN A 344 -3.92 30.38 -1.12
CA GLN A 344 -4.99 31.29 -1.55
C GLN A 344 -5.14 32.50 -0.62
N CYS A 345 -4.58 32.44 0.58
CA CYS A 345 -4.56 33.57 1.50
C CYS A 345 -3.30 34.43 1.26
N PRO A 346 -3.39 35.75 1.45
CA PRO A 346 -2.20 36.59 1.46
C PRO A 346 -1.25 36.14 2.56
N THR A 347 0.05 36.07 2.25
CA THR A 347 1.08 35.77 3.26
C THR A 347 1.02 36.81 4.37
N PRO A 348 1.02 36.41 5.66
CA PRO A 348 1.13 37.37 6.75
C PRO A 348 2.41 38.19 6.58
N GLN A 349 2.28 39.52 6.63
CA GLN A 349 3.40 40.46 6.53
C GLN A 349 4.30 40.42 7.76
#